data_AF-A0A699XIK9-F1
#
_entry.id   AF-A0A699XIK9-F1
#
_cell.length_a   1.000
_cell.length_b   1.000
_cell.length_c   1.000
_cell.angle_alpha   90.00
_cell.angle_beta   90.00
_cell.angle_gamma   90.00
#
_symmetry.space_group_name_H-M   'P 1'
#
loop_
_entity.id
_entity.type
_entity.pdbx_description
1 polymer ?
#
loop_
_entity_poly.entity_id
_entity_poly.type
_entity_poly.pdbx_seq_one_letter_code
_entity_poly.pdbx_strand_id
1 'polypeptide(L)' 'LRNFGLDAATREAVVTYDAALTRAGETSVEKRRFEARVPVTSIDAGSAGPALSQAANQVAAQAADWVGAAR' A
#
# COMPACT_ATOMS: atom_id res chain seq x y z
N LEU A 1 1.94 8.80 0.00
CA LEU A 1 1.93 7.83 -1.14
C LEU A 1 3.25 7.94 -1.87
N ARG A 2 3.93 6.83 -2.16
CA ARG A 2 5.22 6.79 -2.86
C ARG A 2 5.13 6.21 -4.25
N ASN A 3 4.34 5.17 -4.43
CA ASN A 3 4.09 4.55 -5.72
C ASN A 3 2.64 4.08 -5.82
N PHE A 4 2.06 4.23 -7.00
CA PHE A 4 0.73 3.74 -7.35
C PHE A 4 0.69 3.56 -8.87
N GLY A 5 0.96 2.34 -9.34
CA GLY A 5 1.10 2.10 -10.77
C GLY A 5 1.45 0.66 -11.11
N LEU A 6 1.70 0.43 -12.40
CA LEU A 6 2.14 -0.88 -12.89
C LEU A 6 3.66 -0.89 -13.06
N ASP A 7 4.30 -1.91 -12.54
CA ASP A 7 5.67 -2.29 -12.88
C ASP A 7 5.62 -3.19 -14.13
N ALA A 8 6.12 -2.65 -15.24
CA ALA A 8 6.09 -3.37 -16.51
C ALA A 8 7.12 -4.51 -16.59
N ALA A 9 8.22 -4.43 -15.82
CA ALA A 9 9.25 -5.45 -15.82
C ALA A 9 8.76 -6.71 -15.10
N THR A 10 8.01 -6.56 -14.01
CA THR A 10 7.46 -7.68 -13.23
C THR A 10 6.00 -8.01 -13.53
N ARG A 11 5.30 -7.14 -14.28
CA ARG A 11 3.85 -7.22 -14.53
C ARG A 11 3.05 -7.23 -13.22
N GLU A 12 3.29 -6.22 -12.39
CA GLU A 12 2.62 -6.10 -11.10
C GLU A 12 1.99 -4.71 -10.93
N ALA A 13 0.80 -4.66 -10.34
CA ALA A 13 0.29 -3.44 -9.70
C ALA A 13 0.97 -3.27 -8.35
N VAL A 14 1.68 -2.15 -8.21
CA VAL A 14 2.48 -1.84 -7.02
C VAL A 14 1.92 -0.59 -6.37
N VAL A 15 1.60 -0.71 -5.08
CA VAL A 15 1.23 0.42 -4.24
C VAL A 15 2.18 0.48 -3.05
N THR A 16 2.87 1.60 -2.89
CA THR A 16 3.81 1.84 -1.79
C THR A 16 3.38 3.07 -1.02
N TYR A 17 3.22 2.95 0.30
CA TYR A 17 2.79 4.01 1.20
C TYR A 17 3.75 4.13 2.39
N ASP A 18 4.32 5.32 2.55
CA ASP A 18 5.08 5.68 3.76
C ASP A 18 4.13 6.36 4.73
N ALA A 19 4.05 5.85 5.95
CA ALA A 19 3.22 6.36 7.04
C ALA A 19 4.07 6.82 8.21
N ALA A 20 3.56 7.81 8.95
CA ALA A 20 4.07 8.20 10.25
C ALA A 20 2.91 8.23 11.25
N LEU A 21 3.14 7.68 12.45
CA LEU A 21 2.15 7.60 13.51
C LEU A 21 2.75 8.18 14.80
N THR A 22 2.01 9.11 15.39
CA THR A 22 2.23 9.59 16.76
C THR A 22 1.03 9.15 17.57
N ARG A 23 1.25 8.37 18.64
CA ARG A 23 0.16 7.94 19.52
C ARG A 23 -0.33 9.09 20.39
N ALA A 24 -1.60 9.03 20.78
CA ALA A 24 -2.15 10.00 21.71
C ALA A 24 -1.38 9.95 23.05
N GLY A 25 -0.87 11.10 23.49
CA GLY A 25 -0.06 11.20 24.71
C GLY A 25 1.42 10.84 24.56
N GLU A 26 1.86 10.39 23.38
CA GLU A 26 3.27 10.13 23.08
C GLU A 26 3.89 11.26 22.25
N THR A 27 5.20 11.44 22.40
CA THR A 27 6.01 12.35 21.58
C THR A 27 6.84 11.62 20.52
N SER A 28 6.93 10.29 20.63
CA SER A 28 7.62 9.44 19.66
C SER A 28 6.82 9.33 18.36
N VAL A 29 7.52 9.48 17.24
CA VAL A 29 6.99 9.26 15.89
C VAL A 29 7.49 7.93 15.37
N GLU A 30 6.58 7.00 15.11
CA GLU A 30 6.89 5.77 14.41
C GLU A 30 6.71 5.95 12.90
N LYS A 31 7.62 5.39 12.11
CA LYS A 31 7.54 5.44 10.65
C LYS A 31 7.53 4.02 10.11
N ARG A 32 6.64 3.76 9.15
CA ARG A 32 6.55 2.45 8.51
C ARG A 32 6.23 2.61 7.03
N ARG A 33 6.88 1.78 6.21
CA ARG A 33 6.54 1.59 4.81
C ARG A 33 5.65 0.37 4.65
N PHE A 34 4.61 0.54 3.87
CA PHE A 34 3.70 -0.51 3.42
C PHE A 34 3.83 -0.66 1.92
N GLU A 35 3.86 -1.89 1.45
CA GLU A 35 3.91 -2.21 0.03
C GLU A 35 3.04 -3.42 -0.26
N ALA A 36 2.25 -3.30 -1.33
CA ALA A 36 1.52 -4.41 -1.90
C ALA A 36 1.85 -4.53 -3.38
N ARG A 37 1.98 -5.78 -3.83
CA ARG A 37 2.24 -6.16 -5.22
C ARG A 37 1.18 -7.16 -5.62
N VAL A 38 0.44 -6.84 -6.68
CA VAL A 38 -0.61 -7.70 -7.23
C VAL A 38 -0.24 -8.03 -8.67
N PRO A 39 0.05 -9.29 -9.01
CA PRO A 39 0.35 -9.70 -10.38
C PRO A 39 -0.80 -9.35 -11.33
N VAL A 40 -0.48 -8.92 -12.56
CA VAL A 40 -1.43 -8.71 -13.64
C VAL A 40 -1.16 -9.64 -14.81
N THR A 41 -2.22 -10.19 -15.41
CA THR A 41 -2.12 -11.03 -16.60
C THR A 41 -1.70 -10.24 -17.84
N SER A 42 -2.10 -8.97 -17.91
CA SER A 42 -1.77 -8.03 -18.98
C SER A 42 -1.69 -6.60 -18.44
N ILE A 43 -0.89 -5.77 -19.11
CA ILE A 43 -0.77 -4.34 -18.82
C ILE A 43 -1.71 -3.61 -19.77
N ASP A 44 -2.99 -3.59 -19.41
CA ASP A 44 -4.05 -2.88 -20.13
C ASP A 44 -5.03 -2.24 -19.14
N ALA A 45 -5.90 -1.38 -19.65
CA ALA A 45 -6.87 -0.66 -18.82
C ALA A 45 -7.84 -1.58 -18.05
N GLY A 46 -8.14 -2.77 -18.60
CA GLY A 46 -9.08 -3.73 -17.99
C GLY A 46 -8.48 -4.44 -16.78
N SER A 47 -7.18 -4.76 -16.82
CA SER A 47 -6.47 -5.44 -15.75
C SER A 47 -5.85 -4.47 -14.73
N ALA A 48 -5.46 -3.27 -15.17
CA ALA A 48 -4.78 -2.28 -14.34
C ALA A 48 -5.63 -1.78 -13.16
N GLY A 49 -6.87 -1.37 -13.44
CA GLY A 49 -7.76 -0.77 -12.45
C GLY A 49 -8.05 -1.71 -11.26
N PRO A 50 -8.54 -2.94 -11.51
CA PRO A 50 -8.80 -3.91 -10.45
C PRO A 50 -7.56 -4.26 -9.63
N ALA A 51 -6.42 -4.48 -10.28
CA ALA A 51 -5.19 -4.86 -9.58
C ALA A 51 -4.64 -3.73 -8.69
N LEU A 52 -4.70 -2.48 -9.18
CA LEU A 52 -4.33 -1.30 -8.38
C LEU A 52 -5.27 -1.09 -7.20
N SER A 53 -6.58 -1.28 -7.40
CA SER A 53 -7.56 -1.21 -6.31
C SER A 53 -7.30 -2.28 -5.25
N GLN A 54 -6.99 -3.51 -5.68
CA GLN A 54 -6.64 -4.60 -4.78
C GLN A 54 -5.35 -4.29 -3.98
N ALA A 55 -4.28 -3.85 -4.65
CA ALA A 55 -3.04 -3.48 -3.98
C ALA A 55 -3.25 -2.32 -2.98
N ALA A 56 -4.07 -1.34 -3.35
CA ALA A 56 -4.41 -0.22 -2.47
C ALA A 56 -5.17 -0.68 -1.21
N ASN A 57 -6.16 -1.57 -1.38
CA ASN A 57 -6.92 -2.12 -0.26
C ASN A 57 -6.05 -2.97 0.67
N GLN A 58 -5.08 -3.71 0.14
CA GLN A 58 -4.11 -4.45 0.95
C GLN A 58 -3.24 -3.51 1.79
N VAL A 59 -2.72 -2.42 1.19
CA VAL A 59 -1.96 -1.40 1.94
C VAL A 59 -2.84 -0.73 3.01
N ALA A 60 -4.10 -0.43 2.69
CA ALA A 60 -5.04 0.16 3.64
C ALA A 60 -5.30 -0.78 4.84
N ALA A 61 -5.49 -2.07 4.59
CA ALA A 61 -5.65 -3.07 5.65
C ALA A 61 -4.39 -3.16 6.53
N GLN A 62 -3.20 -3.25 5.94
CA GLN A 62 -1.94 -3.29 6.69
C GLN A 62 -1.72 -2.04 7.56
N ALA A 63 -2.07 -0.86 7.02
CA ALA A 63 -1.99 0.40 7.76
C ALA A 63 -3.02 0.45 8.89
N ALA A 64 -4.27 0.01 8.65
CA ALA A 64 -5.32 -0.06 9.65
C ALA A 64 -4.96 -1.03 10.79
N ASP A 65 -4.41 -2.20 10.46
CA ASP A 65 -3.94 -3.17 11.46
C ASP A 65 -2.80 -2.60 12.30
N TRP A 66 -1.85 -1.88 11.68
CA TRP A 66 -0.76 -1.24 12.41
C TRP A 66 -1.25 -0.15 13.37
N VAL A 67 -2.17 0.71 12.93
CA VAL A 67 -2.80 1.73 13.78
C VAL A 67 -3.65 1.08 14.87
N GLY A 68 -4.38 0.00 14.54
CA GLY A 68 -5.24 -0.73 15.45
C GLY A 68 -4.50 -1.59 16.48
N ALA A 69 -3.26 -2.00 16.21
CA ALA A 69 -2.36 -2.66 17.17
C ALA A 69 -1.61 -1.65 18.06
N ALA A 70 -1.54 -0.39 17.63
CA ALA A 70 -0.89 0.70 18.35
C ALA A 70 -1.80 1.34 19.43
N ARG A 71 -3.02 0.84 19.62
CA ARG A 71 -3.99 1.31 20.62
C ARG A 71 -3.87 0.58 21.95
#